data_AF-A0A383VIB8-F1
#
_entry.id   AF-A0A383VIB8-F1
#
_cell.length_a   1.000
_cell.length_b   1.000
_cell.length_c   1.000
_cell.angle_alpha   90.00
_cell.angle_beta   90.00
_cell.angle_gamma   90.00
#
_symmetry.space_group_name_H-M   'P 1'
#
loop_
_entity.id
_entity.type
_entity.pdbx_description
1 polymer ?
#
loop_
_entity_poly.entity_id
_entity_poly.type
_entity_poly.pdbx_seq_one_letter_code
_entity_poly.pdbx_strand_id
1 'polypeptide(L)'
;MPQKPLKVSKTIKKAPAANRHGKVPKMKKGAFDIKPKKAKLVQKYNDEKDLTTMINAKNESNAAGKAQQNGGQLAVVKAPVLQPADQKQKAKQAKAAAPS
;
A
#
# COMPACT_ATOMS: atom_id res chain seq x y z
N MET A 1 -56.66 7.34 -2.05
CA MET A 1 -55.93 8.51 -1.53
C MET A 1 -54.49 8.46 -2.07
N PRO A 2 -53.97 9.52 -2.71
CA PRO A 2 -52.61 9.52 -3.24
C PRO A 2 -51.57 9.57 -2.11
N GLN A 3 -50.60 8.65 -2.13
CA GLN A 3 -49.47 8.66 -1.17
C GLN A 3 -48.51 9.81 -1.50
N LYS A 4 -48.18 10.63 -0.48
CA LYS A 4 -47.16 11.67 -0.59
C LYS A 4 -45.77 11.03 -0.75
N PRO A 5 -44.93 11.52 -1.69
CA PRO A 5 -43.59 10.96 -1.89
C PRO A 5 -42.67 11.26 -0.70
N LEU A 6 -41.93 10.25 -0.26
CA LEU A 6 -40.97 10.35 0.84
C LEU A 6 -39.76 11.20 0.43
N LYS A 7 -39.51 12.27 1.17
CA LYS A 7 -38.39 13.19 0.95
C LYS A 7 -37.09 12.54 1.46
N VAL A 8 -36.30 11.99 0.54
CA VAL A 8 -34.98 11.40 0.85
C VAL A 8 -33.96 12.53 1.02
N SER A 9 -33.90 13.12 2.21
CA SER A 9 -32.89 14.15 2.51
C SER A 9 -32.36 14.02 3.94
N LYS A 10 -31.79 12.86 4.27
CA LYS A 10 -30.91 12.74 5.44
C LYS A 10 -29.65 11.99 5.00
N THR A 11 -28.58 12.74 4.80
CA THR A 11 -27.22 12.17 4.78
C THR A 11 -27.00 11.48 6.12
N ILE A 12 -26.94 10.14 6.09
CA ILE A 12 -26.64 9.33 7.27
C ILE A 12 -25.19 9.61 7.63
N LYS A 13 -24.97 10.52 8.59
CA LYS A 13 -23.64 10.73 9.16
C LYS A 13 -23.25 9.45 9.88
N LYS A 14 -22.22 8.74 9.39
CA LYS A 14 -21.68 7.55 10.04
C LYS A 14 -21.08 7.96 11.38
N ALA A 15 -21.86 7.85 12.46
CA ALA A 15 -21.37 8.02 13.81
C ALA A 15 -20.51 6.79 14.17
N PRO A 16 -19.38 6.96 14.86
CA PRO A 16 -18.56 5.82 15.31
C PRO A 16 -19.39 4.94 16.26
N ALA A 17 -19.28 3.62 16.08
CA ALA A 17 -19.99 2.67 16.92
C ALA A 17 -19.54 2.80 18.39
N ALA A 18 -20.51 2.90 19.29
CA ALA A 18 -20.25 2.90 20.72
C ALA A 18 -19.85 1.49 21.19
N ASN A 19 -19.07 1.41 22.27
CA ASN A 19 -18.78 0.15 22.93
C ASN A 19 -20.03 -0.41 23.64
N ARG A 20 -19.95 -1.62 24.20
CA ARG A 20 -21.05 -2.30 24.91
C ARG A 20 -21.69 -1.48 26.05
N HIS A 21 -21.03 -0.42 26.53
CA HIS A 21 -21.51 0.48 27.58
C HIS A 21 -21.92 1.86 27.04
N GLY A 22 -22.16 1.97 25.72
CA GLY A 22 -22.60 3.22 25.09
C GLY A 22 -21.53 4.31 24.99
N LYS A 23 -20.27 4.03 25.35
CA LYS A 23 -19.18 5.02 25.27
C LYS A 23 -18.51 4.94 23.90
N VAL A 24 -18.36 6.09 23.26
CA VAL A 24 -17.55 6.21 22.04
C VAL A 24 -16.07 6.04 22.42
N PRO A 25 -15.32 5.13 21.78
CA PRO A 25 -13.89 4.98 22.03
C PRO A 25 -13.17 6.29 21.67
N LYS A 26 -12.58 6.95 22.66
CA LYS A 26 -11.72 8.11 22.44
C LYS A 26 -10.37 7.63 21.93
N MET A 27 -10.10 7.78 20.64
CA MET A 27 -8.77 7.52 20.10
C MET A 27 -7.80 8.60 20.61
N LYS A 28 -6.72 8.18 21.29
CA LYS A 28 -5.61 9.07 21.67
C LYS A 28 -4.55 9.22 20.57
N LYS A 29 -4.79 8.65 19.38
CA LYS A 29 -3.85 8.74 18.25
C LYS A 29 -3.68 10.22 17.89
N GLY A 30 -2.45 10.72 17.96
CA GLY A 30 -2.12 12.12 17.74
C GLY A 30 -2.37 13.06 18.93
N ALA A 31 -2.82 12.55 20.09
CA ALA A 31 -3.01 13.39 21.29
C ALA A 31 -1.69 14.00 21.81
N PHE A 32 -0.56 13.35 21.50
CA PHE A 32 0.78 13.84 21.81
C PHE A 32 1.44 14.57 20.62
N ASP A 33 0.72 14.75 19.51
CA ASP A 33 1.22 15.48 18.33
C ASP A 33 1.09 16.99 18.55
N ILE A 34 1.77 17.50 19.58
CA ILE A 34 1.69 18.91 20.00
C ILE A 34 2.80 19.68 19.29
N LYS A 35 2.41 20.56 18.37
CA LYS A 35 3.35 21.46 17.70
C LYS A 35 4.01 22.40 18.71
N PRO A 36 5.35 22.58 18.65
CA PRO A 36 6.03 23.51 19.53
C PRO A 36 5.64 24.97 19.21
N LYS A 37 5.52 25.81 20.25
CA LYS A 37 5.13 27.22 20.09
C LYS A 37 6.25 28.12 19.55
N LYS A 38 7.51 27.71 19.71
CA LYS A 38 8.68 28.51 19.28
C LYS A 38 8.98 28.22 17.81
N ALA A 39 8.98 29.25 16.96
CA ALA A 39 9.19 29.11 15.50
C ALA A 39 10.46 28.33 15.12
N LYS A 40 11.58 28.53 15.83
CA LYS A 40 12.84 27.79 15.60
C LYS A 40 12.73 26.28 15.85
N LEU A 41 11.80 25.85 16.69
CA LEU A 41 11.56 24.44 17.01
C LEU A 41 10.52 23.81 16.07
N VAL A 42 9.68 24.62 15.41
CA VAL A 42 8.67 24.14 14.47
C VAL A 42 9.30 23.48 13.25
N GLN A 43 10.38 24.06 12.73
CA GLN A 43 11.10 23.50 11.58
C GLN A 43 11.62 22.09 11.89
N LYS A 44 12.40 21.95 12.98
CA LYS A 44 12.91 20.64 13.43
C LYS A 44 11.80 19.62 13.67
N TYR A 45 10.70 20.04 14.31
CA TYR A 45 9.56 19.17 14.54
C TYR A 45 8.90 18.69 13.23
N ASN A 46 8.81 19.55 12.21
CA ASN A 46 8.29 19.15 10.91
C ASN A 46 9.25 18.16 10.22
N ASP A 47 10.56 18.43 10.24
CA ASP A 47 11.57 17.55 9.65
C ASP A 47 11.55 16.15 10.30
N GLU A 48 11.45 16.08 11.63
CA GLU A 48 11.34 14.84 12.40
C GLU A 48 10.04 14.09 12.09
N LYS A 49 8.93 14.82 11.90
CA LYS A 49 7.64 14.24 11.53
C LYS A 49 7.67 13.64 10.13
N ASP A 50 8.30 14.33 9.17
CA ASP A 50 8.45 13.86 7.81
C ASP A 50 9.33 12.61 7.77
N LEU A 51 10.45 12.61 8.50
CA LEU A 51 11.31 11.43 8.68
C LEU A 51 10.54 10.24 9.24
N THR A 52 9.78 10.45 10.31
CA THR A 52 8.97 9.41 10.94
C THR A 52 7.92 8.85 9.99
N THR A 53 7.28 9.72 9.20
CA THR A 53 6.27 9.32 8.21
C THR A 53 6.89 8.47 7.11
N MET A 54 8.06 8.84 6.60
CA MET A 54 8.80 8.06 5.61
C MET A 54 9.21 6.68 6.14
N ILE A 55 9.70 6.61 7.38
CA ILE A 55 10.08 5.34 8.03
C ILE A 55 8.85 4.43 8.16
N ASN A 56 7.72 4.96 8.61
CA ASN A 56 6.48 4.18 8.73
C ASN A 56 5.99 3.66 7.38
N ALA A 57 5.98 4.50 6.35
CA ALA A 57 5.58 4.09 4.99
C ALA A 57 6.47 2.94 4.46
N LYS A 58 7.79 3.02 4.68
CA LYS A 58 8.74 1.96 4.30
C LYS A 58 8.52 0.67 5.11
N ASN A 59 8.24 0.78 6.41
CA ASN A 59 7.96 -0.37 7.25
C ASN A 59 6.65 -1.06 6.84
N GLU A 60 5.62 -0.28 6.54
CA GLU A 60 4.34 -0.79 6.04
C GLU A 60 4.49 -1.49 4.69
N SER A 61 5.23 -0.90 3.72
CA SER A 61 5.48 -1.54 2.43
C SER A 61 6.28 -2.84 2.57
N ASN A 62 7.29 -2.84 3.45
CA ASN A 62 8.09 -4.03 3.70
C ASN A 62 7.29 -5.12 4.41
N ALA A 63 6.44 -4.76 5.36
CA ALA A 63 5.55 -5.69 6.04
C ALA A 63 4.52 -6.28 5.06
N ALA A 64 3.92 -5.46 4.20
CA ALA A 64 3.03 -5.90 3.13
C ALA A 64 3.75 -6.85 2.16
N GLY A 65 4.96 -6.50 1.72
CA GLY A 65 5.78 -7.34 0.86
C GLY A 65 6.12 -8.69 1.50
N LYS A 66 6.52 -8.71 2.78
CA LYS A 66 6.78 -9.96 3.52
C LYS A 66 5.52 -10.81 3.70
N ALA A 67 4.39 -10.18 4.00
CA ALA A 67 3.11 -10.89 4.11
C ALA A 67 2.66 -11.48 2.77
N GLN A 68 2.88 -10.78 1.66
CA GLN A 68 2.66 -11.30 0.31
C GLN A 68 3.63 -12.44 -0.02
N GLN A 69 4.90 -12.35 0.39
CA GLN A 69 5.90 -13.40 0.19
C GLN A 69 5.58 -14.69 0.96
N ASN A 70 4.93 -14.61 2.12
CA ASN A 70 4.44 -15.80 2.84
C ASN A 70 3.33 -16.56 2.08
N GLY A 71 2.78 -15.99 1.00
CA GLY A 71 1.94 -16.67 0.01
C GLY A 71 2.71 -17.44 -1.07
N GLY A 72 4.04 -17.54 -0.95
CA GLY A 72 4.93 -18.15 -1.94
C GLY A 72 5.18 -17.24 -3.13
N GLN A 73 6.45 -17.02 -3.48
CA GLN A 73 6.75 -16.58 -4.84
C GLN A 73 6.18 -17.65 -5.77
N LEU A 74 5.14 -17.33 -6.54
CA LEU A 74 4.73 -18.19 -7.66
C LEU A 74 5.99 -18.34 -8.52
N ALA A 75 6.62 -19.52 -8.46
CA ALA A 75 7.71 -19.84 -9.35
C ALA A 75 7.15 -19.60 -10.75
N VAL A 76 7.75 -18.66 -11.48
CA VAL A 76 7.44 -18.49 -12.89
C VAL A 76 7.83 -19.81 -13.53
N VAL A 77 6.85 -20.70 -13.73
CA VAL A 77 7.03 -21.96 -14.46
C VAL A 77 7.54 -21.51 -15.81
N LYS A 78 8.84 -21.73 -16.01
CA LYS A 78 9.66 -21.46 -17.19
C LYS A 78 8.94 -20.65 -18.26
N ALA A 79 9.32 -19.36 -18.38
CA ALA A 79 8.80 -18.47 -19.41
C ALA A 79 8.65 -19.24 -20.74
N PRO A 80 7.47 -19.22 -21.40
CA PRO A 80 7.32 -19.85 -22.69
C PRO A 80 8.39 -19.24 -23.59
N VAL A 81 9.21 -20.11 -24.17
CA VAL A 81 10.27 -19.72 -25.11
C VAL A 81 9.59 -19.25 -26.39
N LEU A 82 8.97 -18.07 -26.35
CA LEU A 82 8.68 -17.25 -27.52
C LEU A 82 9.99 -16.55 -27.89
N GLN A 83 11.01 -17.36 -28.19
CA GLN A 83 12.11 -16.85 -28.99
C GLN A 83 11.54 -16.68 -30.41
N PRO A 84 11.59 -15.47 -30.99
CA PRO A 84 11.34 -15.32 -32.42
C PRO A 84 12.29 -16.26 -33.17
N ALA A 85 11.78 -16.91 -34.21
CA ALA A 85 12.44 -18.00 -34.93
C ALA A 85 13.89 -17.68 -35.35
N ASP A 86 14.22 -16.40 -35.49
CA ASP A 86 15.52 -15.87 -35.87
C ASP A 86 16.65 -16.20 -34.86
N GLN A 87 16.35 -16.32 -33.56
CA GLN A 87 17.37 -16.64 -32.56
C GLN A 87 17.74 -18.14 -32.55
N LYS A 88 16.80 -19.02 -32.90
CA LYS A 88 17.07 -20.47 -33.02
C LYS A 88 17.95 -20.80 -34.23
N GLN A 89 17.81 -20.05 -35.33
CA GLN A 89 18.64 -20.26 -36.53
C GLN A 89 20.08 -19.79 -36.30
N LYS A 90 20.29 -18.63 -35.67
CA LYS A 90 21.64 -18.16 -35.30
C LYS A 90 22.33 -19.11 -34.31
N ALA A 91 21.61 -19.65 -33.32
CA ALA A 91 22.19 -20.61 -32.38
C ALA A 91 22.54 -21.97 -33.03
N LYS A 92 21.72 -22.45 -33.99
CA LYS A 92 22.05 -23.66 -34.77
C LYS A 92 23.26 -23.45 -35.68
N GLN A 93 23.36 -22.30 -36.35
CA GLN A 93 24.48 -21.98 -37.23
C GLN A 93 25.78 -21.77 -36.45
N ALA A 94 25.73 -21.13 -35.28
CA ALA A 94 26.90 -20.97 -34.41
C ALA A 94 27.43 -22.32 -33.87
N LYS A 95 26.54 -23.29 -33.63
CA LYS A 95 26.92 -24.63 -33.18
C LYS A 95 27.45 -25.53 -34.30
N ALA A 96 27.06 -25.27 -35.56
CA ALA A 96 27.56 -25.99 -36.73
C ALA A 96 28.88 -25.43 -37.28
N ALA A 97 29.26 -24.20 -36.88
CA ALA A 97 30.46 -23.51 -37.36
C ALA A 97 31.67 -23.60 -36.41
N ALA A 98 31.57 -24.33 -35.29
CA ALA A 98 32.72 -24.58 -34.42
C ALA A 98 33.43 -25.87 -34.88
N PRO A 99 34.64 -25.80 -35.45
CA PRO A 99 35.41 -26.99 -35.81
C PRO A 99 35.90 -27.72 -34.55
N SER A 100 35.91 -29.04 -34.62
CA SER A 100 36.49 -29.98 -33.64
C SER A 100 37.99 -29.80 -33.46
#